data_AF-A0A7H8LVG0-F1
#
_entry.id   AF-A0A7H8LVG0-F1
#
_cell.length_a   1.000
_cell.length_b   1.000
_cell.length_c   1.000
_cell.angle_alpha   90.00
_cell.angle_beta   90.00
_cell.angle_gamma   90.00
#
_symmetry.space_group_name_H-M   'P 1'
#
loop_
_entity.id
_entity.type
_entity.pdbx_description
1 polymer ?
#
loop_
_entity_poly.entity_id
_entity_poly.type
_entity_poly.pdbx_seq_one_letter_code
_entity_poly.pdbx_strand_id
1 'polypeptide(L)'
;MPTAGGKEIKIDHDTLDDIVKKLEKDLHDLEKQRYSEQIQDGTPPEGALGNYKAGQSLHGTFRAARDSIGDTYDQFIASYKQVIEAIRNSDKTHRKADDASKRGVEAAGSPNSYI
;
A
#
# COMPACT_ATOMS: atom_id res chain seq x y z
N MET A 1 2.61 -4.44 43.84
CA MET A 1 2.46 -3.63 42.60
C MET A 1 2.41 -4.60 41.43
N PRO A 2 1.44 -4.51 40.51
CA PRO A 2 1.34 -5.50 39.44
C PRO A 2 2.48 -5.25 38.45
N THR A 3 3.25 -6.29 38.18
CA THR A 3 4.23 -6.37 37.11
C THR A 3 3.49 -6.18 35.79
N ALA A 4 3.63 -5.01 35.17
CA ALA A 4 3.30 -4.77 33.77
C ALA A 4 4.32 -5.50 32.87
N GLY A 5 4.44 -6.82 33.04
CA GLY A 5 5.09 -7.71 32.09
C GLY A 5 4.08 -8.06 31.02
N GLY A 6 3.61 -7.06 30.27
CA GLY A 6 2.87 -7.32 29.04
C GLY A 6 3.77 -8.16 28.16
N LYS A 7 3.32 -9.35 27.76
CA LYS A 7 3.99 -10.18 26.75
C LYS A 7 4.38 -9.27 25.59
N GLU A 8 5.67 -8.97 25.49
CA GLU A 8 6.23 -8.20 24.41
C GLU A 8 5.90 -8.97 23.13
N ILE A 9 4.97 -8.45 22.33
CA ILE A 9 4.64 -9.04 21.03
C ILE A 9 5.85 -8.74 20.15
N LYS A 10 6.78 -9.70 20.10
CA LYS A 10 7.92 -9.62 19.19
C LYS A 10 7.37 -9.58 17.77
N ILE A 11 7.55 -8.43 17.12
CA ILE A 11 7.31 -8.32 15.70
C ILE A 11 8.51 -8.88 14.97
N ASP A 12 8.25 -9.80 14.05
CA ASP A 12 9.26 -10.30 13.13
C ASP A 12 9.45 -9.28 12.01
N HIS A 13 10.44 -8.40 12.19
CA HIS A 13 10.80 -7.36 11.25
C HIS A 13 11.22 -7.91 9.88
N ASP A 14 11.88 -9.07 9.84
CA ASP A 14 12.31 -9.70 8.59
C ASP A 14 11.09 -10.19 7.80
N THR A 15 10.10 -10.78 8.50
CA THR A 15 8.83 -11.16 7.89
C THR A 15 8.07 -9.94 7.33
N LEU A 16 8.04 -8.82 8.05
CA LEU A 16 7.40 -7.59 7.56
C LEU A 16 8.12 -7.01 6.34
N ASP A 17 9.45 -6.97 6.35
CA ASP A 17 10.24 -6.51 5.22
C ASP A 17 10.05 -7.40 3.98
N ASP A 18 9.97 -8.72 4.16
CA ASP A 18 9.71 -9.66 3.06
C ASP A 18 8.30 -9.53 2.49
N ILE A 19 7.30 -9.29 3.34
CA ILE A 19 5.94 -8.98 2.89
C ILE A 19 5.94 -7.68 2.09
N VAL A 20 6.57 -6.62 2.60
CA VAL A 20 6.67 -5.33 1.92
C VAL A 20 7.35 -5.49 0.56
N LYS A 21 8.47 -6.19 0.46
CA LYS A 21 9.16 -6.42 -0.82
C LYS A 21 8.29 -7.14 -1.85
N LYS A 22 7.54 -8.16 -1.42
CA LYS A 22 6.59 -8.88 -2.30
C LYS A 22 5.49 -7.94 -2.78
N LEU A 23 4.89 -7.20 -1.87
CA LEU A 23 3.85 -6.22 -2.19
C LEU A 23 4.37 -5.13 -3.14
N GLU A 24 5.57 -4.60 -2.92
CA GLU A 24 6.18 -3.60 -3.80
C GLU A 24 6.46 -4.15 -5.20
N LYS A 25 6.94 -5.39 -5.30
CA LYS A 25 7.13 -6.05 -6.59
C LYS A 25 5.81 -6.19 -7.32
N ASP A 26 4.77 -6.67 -6.64
CA ASP A 26 3.45 -6.87 -7.24
C ASP A 26 2.82 -5.54 -7.67
N LEU A 27 2.95 -4.49 -6.83
CA LEU A 27 2.53 -3.13 -7.17
C LEU A 27 3.24 -2.62 -8.43
N HIS A 28 4.56 -2.80 -8.51
CA HIS A 28 5.32 -2.37 -9.67
C HIS A 28 4.96 -3.14 -10.94
N ASP A 29 4.67 -4.44 -10.83
CA ASP A 29 4.18 -5.24 -11.96
C ASP A 29 2.79 -4.78 -12.42
N LEU A 30 1.90 -4.43 -11.48
CA LEU A 30 0.58 -3.85 -11.75
C LEU A 30 0.68 -2.46 -12.41
N GLU A 31 1.56 -1.58 -11.92
CA GLU A 31 1.79 -0.26 -12.52
C GLU A 31 2.37 -0.38 -13.94
N LYS A 32 3.26 -1.34 -14.17
CA LYS A 32 3.82 -1.63 -15.50
C LYS A 32 2.79 -2.10 -16.51
N GLN A 33 1.74 -2.78 -16.08
CA GLN A 33 0.69 -3.25 -16.98
C GLN A 33 -0.15 -2.11 -17.55
N ARG A 34 -0.14 -0.91 -16.93
CA ARG A 34 -0.75 0.31 -17.48
C ARG A 34 -2.23 0.08 -17.87
N TYR A 35 -2.98 -0.71 -17.10
CA TYR A 35 -4.32 -1.17 -17.50
C TYR A 35 -5.29 -0.02 -17.80
N SER A 36 -5.28 1.06 -17.00
CA SER A 36 -6.10 2.25 -17.26
C SER A 36 -5.84 2.82 -18.67
N GLU A 37 -4.57 2.89 -19.07
CA GLU A 37 -4.14 3.40 -20.36
C GLU A 37 -4.40 2.40 -21.50
N GLN A 38 -4.27 1.09 -21.26
CA GLN A 38 -4.63 0.07 -22.24
C GLN A 38 -6.13 0.05 -22.55
N ILE A 39 -6.98 0.25 -21.54
CA ILE A 39 -8.43 0.36 -21.73
C ILE A 39 -8.74 1.64 -22.54
N GLN A 40 -7.99 2.72 -22.29
CA GLN A 40 -8.07 3.92 -23.12
C GLN A 40 -7.68 3.68 -24.58
N ASP A 41 -6.56 3.02 -24.83
CA ASP A 41 -6.08 2.71 -26.18
C ASP A 41 -7.01 1.76 -26.95
N GLY A 42 -7.66 0.83 -26.24
CA GLY A 42 -8.64 -0.10 -26.82
C GLY A 42 -10.02 0.51 -27.08
N THR A 43 -10.28 1.73 -26.60
CA THR A 43 -11.58 2.38 -26.77
C THR A 43 -11.69 2.97 -28.19
N PRO A 44 -12.74 2.61 -28.96
CA PRO A 44 -12.92 3.16 -30.30
C PRO A 44 -13.02 4.69 -30.27
N PRO A 45 -12.37 5.41 -31.22
CA PRO A 45 -12.53 6.86 -31.32
C PRO A 45 -13.99 7.21 -31.67
N GLU A 46 -14.43 8.42 -31.34
CA GLU A 46 -15.84 8.86 -31.48
C GLU A 46 -16.41 8.64 -32.90
N GLY A 47 -15.58 8.79 -33.94
CA GLY A 47 -15.97 8.53 -35.32
C GLY A 47 -16.10 7.06 -35.71
N ALA A 48 -15.54 6.11 -34.94
CA ALA A 48 -15.53 4.69 -35.28
C ALA A 48 -16.90 4.02 -35.16
N LEU A 49 -17.81 4.60 -34.36
CA LEU A 49 -19.16 4.07 -34.16
C LEU A 49 -20.22 4.69 -35.10
N GLY A 50 -19.79 5.53 -36.03
CA GLY A 50 -20.63 6.21 -37.00
C GLY A 50 -21.36 7.43 -36.43
N ASN A 51 -21.65 8.41 -37.29
CA ASN A 51 -22.12 9.74 -36.88
C ASN A 51 -23.65 9.82 -36.66
N TYR A 52 -24.29 8.70 -36.33
CA TYR A 52 -25.73 8.61 -36.07
C TYR A 52 -26.00 8.58 -34.56
N LYS A 53 -27.21 9.01 -34.16
CA LYS A 53 -27.57 9.22 -32.74
C LYS A 53 -27.31 8.00 -31.84
N ALA A 54 -27.55 6.79 -32.34
CA ALA A 54 -27.27 5.57 -31.59
C ALA A 54 -25.75 5.28 -31.47
N GLY A 55 -24.95 5.58 -32.50
CA GLY A 55 -23.48 5.50 -32.44
C GLY A 55 -22.88 6.45 -31.41
N GLN A 56 -23.38 7.69 -31.35
CA GLN A 56 -22.97 8.69 -30.35
C GLN A 56 -23.33 8.26 -28.91
N SER A 57 -24.54 7.72 -28.71
CA SER A 57 -24.97 7.19 -27.41
C SER A 57 -24.14 5.99 -26.97
N LEU A 58 -23.78 5.11 -27.91
CA LEU A 58 -22.96 3.94 -27.64
C LEU A 58 -21.52 4.34 -27.29
N HIS A 59 -20.94 5.31 -28.01
CA HIS A 59 -19.63 5.88 -27.68
C HIS A 59 -19.61 6.46 -26.27
N GLY A 60 -20.63 7.24 -25.89
CA GLY A 60 -20.76 7.76 -24.52
C GLY A 60 -20.79 6.68 -23.45
N THR A 61 -21.45 5.55 -23.74
CA THR A 61 -21.51 4.39 -22.84
C THR A 61 -20.14 3.72 -22.70
N PHE A 62 -19.43 3.49 -23.81
CA PHE A 62 -18.07 2.93 -23.77
C PHE A 62 -17.11 3.82 -22.99
N ARG A 63 -17.15 5.13 -23.23
CA ARG A 63 -16.31 6.09 -22.51
C ARG A 63 -16.60 6.09 -21.01
N ALA A 64 -17.86 6.12 -20.61
CA ALA A 64 -18.24 6.10 -19.19
C ALA A 64 -17.79 4.81 -18.50
N ALA A 65 -17.95 3.66 -19.16
CA ALA A 65 -17.51 2.37 -18.64
C ALA A 65 -15.97 2.31 -18.51
N ARG A 66 -15.26 2.76 -19.55
CA ARG A 66 -13.80 2.86 -19.56
C ARG A 66 -13.29 3.71 -18.41
N ASP A 67 -13.82 4.94 -18.27
CA ASP A 67 -13.39 5.87 -17.23
C ASP A 67 -13.66 5.28 -15.84
N SER A 68 -14.83 4.65 -15.63
CA SER A 68 -15.14 3.97 -14.37
C SER A 68 -14.20 2.79 -14.04
N ILE A 69 -13.79 2.00 -15.04
CA ILE A 69 -12.86 0.88 -14.82
C ILE A 69 -11.46 1.43 -14.51
N GLY A 70 -11.01 2.44 -15.26
CA GLY A 70 -9.74 3.13 -15.02
C GLY A 70 -9.65 3.70 -13.61
N ASP A 71 -10.68 4.45 -13.18
CA ASP A 71 -10.76 5.02 -11.84
C ASP A 71 -10.73 3.95 -10.74
N THR A 72 -11.42 2.83 -10.95
CA THR A 72 -11.42 1.70 -10.01
C THR A 72 -10.03 1.08 -9.89
N TYR A 73 -9.32 0.95 -11.00
CA TYR A 73 -7.96 0.45 -11.00
C TYR A 73 -7.01 1.39 -10.26
N ASP A 74 -7.11 2.70 -10.50
CA ASP A 74 -6.27 3.70 -9.83
C ASP A 74 -6.53 3.72 -8.31
N GLN A 75 -7.80 3.59 -7.88
CA GLN A 75 -8.15 3.44 -6.47
C GLN A 75 -7.58 2.17 -5.85
N PHE A 76 -7.59 1.05 -6.58
CA PHE A 76 -6.98 -0.19 -6.13
C PHE A 76 -5.47 -0.02 -5.92
N ILE A 77 -4.76 0.58 -6.88
CA ILE A 77 -3.32 0.89 -6.77
C ILE A 77 -3.03 1.82 -5.58
N ALA A 78 -3.84 2.85 -5.38
CA ALA A 78 -3.68 3.78 -4.26
C ALA A 78 -3.87 3.07 -2.91
N SER A 79 -4.89 2.22 -2.79
CA SER A 79 -5.13 1.43 -1.58
C SER A 79 -3.98 0.46 -1.30
N TYR A 80 -3.43 -0.15 -2.35
CA TYR A 80 -2.27 -1.05 -2.26
C TYR A 80 -1.03 -0.33 -1.70
N LYS A 81 -0.76 0.89 -2.17
CA LYS A 81 0.31 1.76 -1.64
C LYS A 81 0.13 2.08 -0.16
N GLN A 82 -1.10 2.40 0.25
CA GLN A 82 -1.41 2.68 1.66
C GLN A 82 -1.13 1.49 2.58
N VAL A 83 -1.42 0.25 2.13
CA VAL A 83 -1.10 -0.96 2.90
C VAL A 83 0.41 -1.11 3.08
N ILE A 84 1.20 -0.94 2.01
CA ILE A 84 2.66 -0.98 2.09
C ILE A 84 3.19 0.05 3.09
N GLU A 85 2.70 1.29 3.02
CA GLU A 85 3.09 2.36 3.93
C GLU A 85 2.70 2.07 5.38
N ALA A 86 1.51 1.51 5.62
CA ALA A 86 1.07 1.14 6.95
C ALA A 86 1.98 0.08 7.57
N ILE A 87 2.38 -0.94 6.80
CA ILE A 87 3.32 -1.98 7.26
C ILE A 87 4.68 -1.36 7.60
N ARG A 88 5.22 -0.49 6.74
CA ARG A 88 6.49 0.22 6.98
C ARG A 88 6.45 1.09 8.23
N ASN A 89 5.35 1.81 8.43
CA ASN A 89 5.18 2.67 9.59
C ASN A 89 5.04 1.86 10.89
N SER A 90 4.35 0.71 10.82
CA SER A 90 4.27 -0.25 11.92
C SER A 90 5.68 -0.75 12.29
N ASP A 91 6.45 -1.22 11.29
CA ASP A 91 7.81 -1.72 11.49
C ASP A 91 8.71 -0.68 12.17
N LYS A 92 8.72 0.54 11.63
CA LYS A 92 9.50 1.68 12.16
C LYS A 92 9.11 2.05 13.59
N THR A 93 7.82 2.01 13.90
CA THR A 93 7.31 2.35 15.24
C THR A 93 7.72 1.30 16.25
N HIS A 94 7.64 0.03 15.88
CA HIS A 94 8.09 -1.07 16.73
C HIS A 94 9.60 -1.05 16.97
N ARG A 95 10.44 -0.86 15.94
CA ARG A 95 11.90 -0.74 16.15
C ARG A 95 12.26 0.39 17.12
N LYS A 96 11.58 1.54 17.00
CA LYS A 96 11.77 2.66 17.94
C LYS A 96 11.35 2.31 19.37
N ALA A 97 10.26 1.56 19.54
CA ALA A 97 9.79 1.12 20.84
C ALA A 97 10.77 0.12 21.49
N ASP A 98 11.30 -0.81 20.70
CA ASP A 98 12.32 -1.77 21.16
C ASP A 98 13.60 -1.05 21.59
N ASP A 99 14.08 -0.07 20.81
CA ASP A 99 15.27 0.73 21.15
C ASP A 99 15.06 1.62 22.37
N ALA A 100 13.86 2.14 22.58
CA ALA A 100 13.51 2.92 23.77
C ALA A 100 13.45 2.02 25.01
N SER A 101 12.88 0.82 24.86
CA SER A 101 12.78 -0.17 25.94
C SER A 101 14.16 -0.68 26.35
N LYS A 102 15.05 -0.99 25.39
CA LYS A 102 16.45 -1.35 25.66
C LYS A 102 17.18 -0.26 26.43
N ARG A 103 17.11 0.99 25.97
CA ARG A 103 17.74 2.13 26.67
C ARG A 103 17.18 2.35 28.07
N GLY A 104 15.86 2.18 28.25
CA GLY A 104 15.22 2.26 29.57
C GLY A 104 15.69 1.16 30.53
N VAL A 105 15.85 -0.07 30.03
CA VAL A 105 16.38 -1.20 30.80
C VAL A 105 17.86 -1.01 31.11
N GLU A 106 18.69 -0.56 30.17
CA GLU A 106 20.11 -0.26 30.40
C GLU A 106 20.31 0.87 31.43
N ALA A 107 19.46 1.91 31.37
CA ALA A 107 19.47 3.00 32.34
C ALA A 107 18.99 2.56 33.73
N ALA A 108 17.98 1.68 33.80
CA ALA A 108 17.48 1.12 35.07
C ALA A 108 18.40 0.03 35.66
N GLY A 109 19.14 -0.68 34.80
CA GLY A 109 20.12 -1.71 35.16
C GLY A 109 21.50 -1.18 35.54
N SER A 110 21.72 0.13 35.41
CA SER A 110 22.95 0.81 35.85
C SER A 110 22.72 1.70 37.09
N PRO A 111 22.25 1.18 38.25
CA PRO A 111 22.33 1.95 39.48
C PRO A 111 23.77 1.86 40.02
N ASN A 112 24.56 2.91 39.79
CA ASN A 112 25.77 3.25 40.57
C ASN A 112 26.61 2.05 41.06
N SER A 113 27.55 1.58 40.24
CA SER A 113 28.76 0.95 40.79
C SER A 113 29.67 2.06 41.33
N TYR A 114 29.33 2.60 42.50
CA TYR A 114 30.23 3.39 43.33
C TYR A 114 30.58 2.53 44.56
N ILE A 115 31.77 1.94 44.55
CA ILE A 115 32.56 1.64 45.75
C ILE A 115 33.94 2.23 45.50
#